data_AF-A0A4P5VG41-F1
#
_entry.id   AF-A0A4P5VG41-F1
#
_cell.length_a   1.000
_cell.length_b   1.000
_cell.length_c   1.000
_cell.angle_alpha   90.00
_cell.angle_beta   90.00
_cell.angle_gamma   90.00
#
_symmetry.space_group_name_H-M   'P 1'
#
loop_
_entity.id
_entity.type
_entity.pdbx_description
1 polymer ?
#
loop_
_entity_poly.entity_id
_entity_poly.type
_entity_poly.pdbx_seq_one_letter_code
_entity_poly.pdbx_strand_id
1 'polypeptide(L)'
;MTCYFPIIGLPRGIVSHLSYSTLTHNQRTSGSLRPRDHSLDLAIYAPRREGWQCLDRFALPPAGDLRIRSSDYQLGPGELLVAVPLRRGAATDPADPRLPLPCSKKVDRSPVAERCSLAFTWRGVTSSYQGEYPVRMAQLERGTLLSFDALLQTGANVGLNLLCLVNLGRGCRSDEHNLEVFVARSRRRLHSIPYRSNSCCVVEISPDEVAGGEIFMRSTTSLGIPIFITLSREDLPASMSVEHTHPPTEFFSERDRMRGSRMIKSPWLGMPLQ
;
A
#
# COMPACT_ATOMS: atom_id res chain seq x y z
N MET A 1 -8.83 13.92 3.06
CA MET A 1 -8.84 12.56 3.59
C MET A 1 -7.51 12.38 4.28
N THR A 2 -7.52 12.04 5.57
CA THR A 2 -6.28 11.68 6.28
C THR A 2 -5.93 10.24 5.93
N CYS A 3 -4.63 9.95 5.95
CA CYS A 3 -4.10 8.68 5.46
C CYS A 3 -3.04 8.14 6.41
N TYR A 4 -2.93 6.81 6.42
CA TYR A 4 -1.79 6.09 6.93
C TYR A 4 -0.77 5.87 5.81
N PHE A 5 0.49 5.63 6.16
CA PHE A 5 1.52 5.36 5.17
C PHE A 5 2.26 4.05 5.49
N PRO A 6 1.94 2.96 4.77
CA PRO A 6 2.56 1.67 5.01
C PRO A 6 4.03 1.65 4.54
N ILE A 7 4.87 0.94 5.29
CA ILE A 7 6.24 0.58 4.93
C ILE A 7 6.30 -0.95 4.94
N ILE A 8 6.76 -1.55 3.85
CA ILE A 8 6.55 -2.97 3.56
C ILE A 8 7.89 -3.68 3.54
N GLY A 9 8.00 -4.79 4.26
CA GLY A 9 9.10 -5.73 4.10
C GLY A 9 8.90 -6.59 2.84
N LEU A 10 9.91 -6.65 1.99
CA LEU A 10 9.85 -7.32 0.68
C LEU A 10 11.04 -8.29 0.51
N PRO A 11 10.88 -9.33 -0.32
CA PRO A 11 11.95 -10.27 -0.62
C PRO A 11 12.97 -9.67 -1.60
N ARG A 12 13.95 -10.49 -2.01
CA ARG A 12 14.90 -10.20 -3.11
C ARG A 12 15.74 -8.92 -2.92
N GLY A 13 15.99 -8.54 -1.67
CA GLY A 13 16.76 -7.35 -1.32
C GLY A 13 16.07 -6.04 -1.74
N ILE A 14 14.76 -6.06 -1.98
CA ILE A 14 14.00 -4.86 -2.29
C ILE A 14 13.79 -4.07 -1.00
N VAL A 15 14.19 -2.81 -1.01
CA VAL A 15 13.99 -1.91 0.13
C VAL A 15 12.85 -0.96 -0.21
N SER A 16 11.76 -1.03 0.56
CA SER A 16 10.73 0.01 0.50
C SER A 16 11.16 1.20 1.34
N HIS A 17 10.84 2.40 0.91
CA HIS A 17 11.08 3.60 1.68
C HIS A 17 9.98 4.63 1.49
N LEU A 18 9.62 5.24 2.60
CA LEU A 18 8.66 6.32 2.67
C LEU A 18 9.40 7.65 2.59
N SER A 19 8.95 8.55 1.72
CA SER A 19 9.40 9.95 1.69
C SER A 19 8.25 10.87 2.05
N TYR A 20 8.29 11.37 3.29
CA TYR A 20 7.27 12.25 3.84
C TYR A 20 7.75 13.70 3.82
N SER A 21 7.20 14.49 2.89
CA SER A 21 7.61 15.89 2.72
C SER A 21 7.06 16.79 3.81
N THR A 22 7.90 17.69 4.31
CA THR A 22 7.49 18.71 5.28
C THR A 22 6.84 19.92 4.61
N LEU A 23 6.98 20.04 3.29
CA LEU A 23 6.41 21.14 2.51
C LEU A 23 5.04 20.75 1.93
N THR A 24 4.04 21.57 2.20
CA THR A 24 2.76 21.55 1.48
C THR A 24 2.74 22.70 0.50
N HIS A 25 3.11 22.45 -0.76
CA HIS A 25 3.03 23.46 -1.82
C HIS A 25 1.57 23.67 -2.25
N ASN A 26 0.90 24.64 -1.64
CA ASN A 26 -0.31 25.23 -2.22
C ASN A 26 0.04 26.68 -2.62
N GLN A 27 0.43 26.88 -3.88
CA GLN A 27 0.85 28.18 -4.44
C GLN A 27 -0.30 29.18 -4.68
N ARG A 28 -1.42 29.07 -3.96
CA ARG A 28 -2.54 30.02 -4.07
C ARG A 28 -2.81 30.71 -2.74
N THR A 29 -1.85 31.51 -2.27
CA THR A 29 -2.15 32.76 -1.55
C THR A 29 -0.87 33.59 -1.38
N SER A 30 -0.95 34.80 -1.90
CA SER A 30 -0.03 35.93 -1.76
C SER A 30 0.61 36.06 -0.38
N GLY A 31 1.95 36.19 -0.35
CA GLY A 31 2.64 36.99 0.68
C GLY A 31 3.70 36.31 1.54
N SER A 32 3.79 34.97 1.58
CA SER A 32 4.79 34.29 2.41
C SER A 32 5.33 33.03 1.72
N LEU A 33 6.58 33.11 1.25
CA LEU A 33 7.38 31.96 0.78
C LEU A 33 7.82 31.03 1.91
N ARG A 34 7.51 31.35 3.19
CA ARG A 34 7.91 30.50 4.31
C ARG A 34 7.05 29.24 4.33
N PRO A 35 7.67 28.04 4.38
CA PRO A 35 6.97 26.82 4.73
C PRO A 35 6.16 27.06 6.01
N ARG A 36 4.88 26.66 6.01
CA ARG A 36 4.15 26.59 7.28
C ARG A 36 4.77 25.45 8.08
N ASP A 37 5.27 25.74 9.27
CA ASP A 37 5.70 24.72 10.23
C ASP A 37 4.45 23.93 10.63
N HIS A 38 4.36 22.70 10.12
CA HIS A 38 3.37 21.76 10.58
C HIS A 38 3.84 21.26 11.94
N SER A 39 3.06 21.52 12.99
CA SER A 39 3.31 21.01 14.34
C SER A 39 2.98 19.51 14.44
N LEU A 40 3.50 18.74 13.49
CA LEU A 40 3.34 17.31 13.36
C LEU A 40 4.69 16.62 13.52
N ASP A 41 4.64 15.46 14.14
CA ASP A 41 5.70 14.47 14.11
C ASP A 41 5.22 13.27 13.28
N LEU A 42 6.14 12.46 12.78
CA LEU A 42 5.82 11.20 12.14
C LEU A 42 6.20 10.06 13.09
N ALA A 43 5.21 9.31 13.56
CA ALA A 43 5.40 8.17 14.44
C ALA A 43 5.29 6.86 13.65
N ILE A 44 6.13 5.88 13.96
CA ILE A 44 6.19 4.58 13.29
C ILE A 44 5.61 3.52 14.19
N TYR A 45 4.59 2.83 13.70
CA TYR A 45 3.88 1.79 14.44
C TYR A 45 4.11 0.43 13.82
N ALA A 46 4.29 -0.57 14.67
CA ALA A 46 4.30 -1.97 14.31
C ALA A 46 3.09 -2.69 14.90
N PRO A 47 2.47 -3.62 14.16
CA PRO A 47 1.46 -4.49 14.74
C PRO A 47 2.13 -5.46 15.73
N ARG A 48 1.49 -5.65 16.89
CA ARG A 48 1.83 -6.63 17.92
C ARG A 48 0.57 -7.40 18.31
N ARG A 49 0.75 -8.51 19.02
CA ARG A 49 -0.37 -9.35 19.50
C ARG A 49 -1.37 -8.58 20.36
N GLU A 50 -0.88 -7.64 21.16
CA GLU A 50 -1.68 -6.91 22.16
C GLU A 50 -2.14 -5.52 21.69
N GLY A 51 -1.62 -5.04 20.56
CA GLY A 51 -1.87 -3.66 20.14
C GLY A 51 -0.93 -3.18 19.06
N TRP A 52 -0.99 -1.89 18.79
CA TRP A 52 -0.02 -1.18 17.97
C TRP A 52 1.07 -0.62 18.87
N GLN A 53 2.32 -0.98 18.59
CA GLN A 53 3.47 -0.49 19.31
C GLN A 53 4.11 0.65 18.52
N CYS A 54 4.27 1.81 19.16
CA CYS A 54 5.10 2.89 18.62
C CYS A 54 6.57 2.49 18.74
N LEU A 55 7.27 2.34 17.61
CA LEU A 55 8.68 2.01 17.56
C LEU A 55 9.55 3.27 17.64
N ASP A 56 9.21 4.27 16.84
CA ASP A 56 9.97 5.50 16.70
C ASP A 56 9.06 6.69 16.47
N ARG A 57 9.63 7.88 16.72
CA ARG A 57 8.98 9.15 16.46
C ARG A 57 9.99 10.17 15.96
N PHE A 58 9.66 10.80 14.85
CA PHE A 58 10.52 11.76 14.18
C PHE A 58 9.85 13.13 14.17
N ALA A 59 10.56 14.13 14.70
CA ALA A 59 10.22 15.52 14.43
C ALA A 59 10.46 15.79 12.94
N LEU A 60 9.51 16.46 12.29
CA LEU A 60 9.67 16.84 10.89
C LEU A 60 10.79 17.88 10.75
N PRO A 61 11.73 17.71 9.80
CA PRO A 61 12.79 18.69 9.59
C PRO A 61 12.22 20.04 9.09
N PRO A 62 12.87 21.18 9.38
CA PRO A 62 12.41 22.50 8.94
C PRO A 62 12.24 22.64 7.42
N ALA A 63 12.99 21.85 6.64
CA ALA A 63 12.90 21.76 5.19
C ALA A 63 13.30 20.37 4.71
N GLY A 64 12.75 19.97 3.55
CA GLY A 64 13.05 18.70 2.89
C GLY A 64 12.06 17.58 3.22
N ASP A 65 12.51 16.35 3.07
CA ASP A 65 11.71 15.15 3.28
C ASP A 65 12.31 14.29 4.38
N LEU A 66 11.45 13.80 5.27
CA LEU A 66 11.81 12.71 6.16
C LEU A 66 11.75 11.40 5.37
N ARG A 67 12.83 10.63 5.39
CA ARG A 67 12.94 9.33 4.71
C ARG A 67 13.06 8.21 5.72
N ILE A 68 12.25 7.17 5.55
CA ILE A 68 12.21 6.01 6.45
C ILE A 68 12.24 4.76 5.59
N ARG A 69 13.15 3.82 5.87
CA ARG A 69 13.37 2.63 5.04
C ARG A 69 12.96 1.36 5.77
N SER A 70 12.46 0.37 5.05
CA SER A 70 12.20 -0.96 5.60
C SER A 70 13.47 -1.62 6.17
N SER A 71 14.63 -1.30 5.60
CA SER A 71 15.93 -1.78 6.07
C SER A 71 16.32 -1.26 7.44
N ASP A 72 15.87 -0.05 7.82
CA ASP A 72 16.20 0.56 9.12
C ASP A 72 15.57 -0.22 10.27
N TYR A 73 14.50 -0.97 9.97
CA TYR A 73 13.74 -1.82 10.89
C TYR A 73 13.93 -3.32 10.64
N GLN A 74 14.79 -3.70 9.69
CA GLN A 74 15.03 -5.10 9.31
C GLN A 74 13.76 -5.86 8.94
N LEU A 75 12.80 -5.21 8.25
CA LEU A 75 11.52 -5.84 7.93
C LEU A 75 11.70 -7.05 7.01
N GLY A 76 11.19 -8.20 7.46
CA GLY A 76 11.09 -9.42 6.68
C GLY A 76 9.96 -9.36 5.65
N PRO A 77 9.97 -10.24 4.63
CA PRO A 77 8.92 -10.30 3.63
C PRO A 77 7.52 -10.43 4.25
N GLY A 78 6.63 -9.51 3.88
CA GLY A 78 5.24 -9.46 4.34
C GLY A 78 5.03 -8.75 5.68
N GLU A 79 6.08 -8.37 6.38
CA GLU A 79 5.97 -7.51 7.56
C GLU A 79 5.56 -6.08 7.15
N LEU A 80 4.84 -5.40 8.06
CA LEU A 80 4.26 -4.10 7.83
C LEU A 80 4.57 -3.17 9.00
N LEU A 81 5.10 -1.99 8.69
CA LEU A 81 5.06 -0.83 9.57
C LEU A 81 4.13 0.22 9.01
N VAL A 82 3.65 1.10 9.88
CA VAL A 82 2.75 2.18 9.49
C VAL A 82 3.26 3.49 10.07
N ALA A 83 3.53 4.44 9.18
CA ALA A 83 3.80 5.80 9.58
C ALA A 83 2.50 6.58 9.77
N VAL A 84 2.40 7.27 10.90
CA VAL A 84 1.22 8.01 11.35
C VAL A 84 1.65 9.43 11.69
N PRO A 85 1.19 10.45 10.95
CA PRO A 85 1.40 11.83 11.36
C PRO A 85 0.59 12.13 12.62
N LEU A 86 1.24 12.64 13.66
CA LEU A 86 0.62 12.97 14.94
C LEU A 86 0.95 14.40 15.32
N ARG A 87 0.11 15.05 16.14
CA ARG A 87 0.47 16.35 16.73
C ARG A 87 1.74 16.23 17.56
N ARG A 88 2.61 17.22 17.47
CA ARG A 88 3.83 17.31 18.29
C ARG A 88 3.45 17.22 19.77
N GLY A 89 4.13 16.33 20.50
CA GLY A 89 3.85 16.06 21.92
C GLY A 89 2.59 15.22 22.20
N ALA A 90 1.85 14.75 21.20
CA ALA A 90 0.75 13.80 21.42
C ALA A 90 1.24 12.54 22.15
N ALA A 91 0.53 12.06 23.16
CA ALA A 91 0.88 10.82 23.83
C ALA A 91 0.83 9.64 22.84
N THR A 92 1.85 8.77 22.90
CA THR A 92 1.87 7.49 22.20
C THR A 92 1.81 6.42 23.27
N ASP A 93 0.63 5.84 23.49
CA ASP A 93 0.52 4.69 24.38
C ASP A 93 1.39 3.54 23.83
N PRO A 94 2.27 2.94 24.65
CA PRO A 94 3.12 1.84 24.22
C PRO A 94 2.36 0.62 23.67
N ALA A 95 1.07 0.45 24.00
CA ALA A 95 0.25 -0.66 23.51
C ALA A 95 -1.23 -0.28 23.32
N ASP A 96 -1.53 0.71 22.47
CA ASP A 96 -2.92 1.02 22.12
C ASP A 96 -3.53 -0.14 21.30
N PRO A 97 -4.72 -0.67 21.67
CA PRO A 97 -5.40 -1.70 20.87
C PRO A 97 -5.77 -1.22 19.45
N ARG A 98 -5.72 0.09 19.20
CA ARG A 98 -6.03 0.70 17.91
C ARG A 98 -4.93 1.62 17.42
N LEU A 99 -4.68 1.57 16.11
CA LEU A 99 -3.79 2.51 15.46
C LEU A 99 -4.35 3.95 15.62
N PRO A 100 -3.54 4.91 16.11
CA PRO A 100 -3.98 6.29 16.29
C PRO A 100 -4.44 6.93 14.99
N LEU A 101 -5.39 7.87 15.08
CA LEU A 101 -5.84 8.56 13.88
C LEU A 101 -4.75 9.53 13.38
N PRO A 102 -4.43 9.52 12.08
CA PRO A 102 -3.43 10.41 11.51
C PRO A 102 -3.98 11.83 11.45
N CYS A 103 -3.11 12.78 11.81
CA CYS A 103 -3.35 14.20 11.64
C CYS A 103 -3.18 14.60 10.18
N SER A 104 -3.98 15.59 9.77
CA SER A 104 -3.96 16.13 8.41
C SER A 104 -2.86 17.19 8.26
N LYS A 105 -2.08 17.14 7.17
CA LYS A 105 -1.25 18.27 6.70
C LYS A 105 -2.03 19.33 5.93
N LYS A 106 -3.30 19.06 5.59
CA LYS A 106 -4.16 19.99 4.86
C LYS A 106 -4.27 21.34 5.54
N VAL A 107 -3.76 22.37 4.85
CA VAL A 107 -4.00 23.78 5.17
C VAL A 107 -5.26 24.33 4.48
N ASP A 108 -5.76 23.61 3.49
CA ASP A 108 -6.92 23.94 2.68
C ASP A 108 -7.63 22.65 2.20
N ARG A 109 -8.48 22.77 1.17
CA ARG A 109 -9.18 21.63 0.57
C ARG A 109 -8.30 20.79 -0.37
N SER A 110 -7.08 21.24 -0.71
CA SER A 110 -6.18 20.56 -1.64
C SER A 110 -5.84 19.14 -1.16
N PRO A 111 -5.94 18.11 -2.02
CA PRO A 111 -5.49 16.77 -1.68
C PRO A 111 -3.96 16.64 -1.68
N VAL A 112 -3.24 17.55 -2.37
CA VAL A 112 -1.78 17.50 -2.56
C VAL A 112 -1.04 17.53 -1.22
N ALA A 113 -1.60 18.25 -0.24
CA ALA A 113 -0.99 18.39 1.07
C ALA A 113 -0.84 17.07 1.84
N GLU A 114 -1.60 16.02 1.52
CA GLU A 114 -1.49 14.73 2.22
C GLU A 114 -0.55 13.73 1.52
N ARG A 115 0.07 14.15 0.40
CA ARG A 115 0.85 13.24 -0.42
C ARG A 115 2.11 12.77 0.31
N CYS A 116 2.34 11.48 0.17
CA CYS A 116 3.56 10.81 0.58
C CYS A 116 3.96 9.83 -0.53
N SER A 117 5.26 9.77 -0.82
CA SER A 117 5.78 8.83 -1.81
C SER A 117 6.20 7.54 -1.10
N LEU A 118 5.67 6.41 -1.56
CA LEU A 118 6.21 5.10 -1.24
C LEU A 118 7.03 4.63 -2.45
N ALA A 119 8.31 4.39 -2.22
CA ALA A 119 9.26 4.04 -3.23
C ALA A 119 9.93 2.70 -2.91
N PHE A 120 10.40 2.01 -3.93
CA PHE A 120 11.06 0.72 -3.84
C PHE A 120 12.38 0.80 -4.56
N THR A 121 13.42 0.24 -3.95
CA THR A 121 14.78 0.24 -4.51
C THR A 121 15.29 -1.19 -4.62
N TRP A 122 15.83 -1.53 -5.79
CA TRP A 122 16.41 -2.84 -6.08
C TRP A 122 17.59 -2.64 -7.03
N ARG A 123 18.76 -3.20 -6.71
CA ARG A 123 19.98 -3.12 -7.55
C ARG A 123 20.30 -1.69 -8.04
N GLY A 124 20.04 -0.69 -7.20
CA GLY A 124 20.32 0.73 -7.50
C GLY A 124 19.26 1.45 -8.34
N VAL A 125 18.24 0.76 -8.86
CA VAL A 125 17.08 1.42 -9.48
C VAL A 125 15.98 1.66 -8.47
N THR A 126 15.27 2.77 -8.62
CA THR A 126 14.17 3.17 -7.74
C THR A 126 12.93 3.50 -8.57
N SER A 127 11.79 2.96 -8.15
CA SER A 127 10.47 3.34 -8.67
C SER A 127 9.51 3.61 -7.52
N SER A 128 8.49 4.42 -7.74
CA SER A 128 7.63 4.92 -6.66
C SER A 128 6.20 5.16 -7.11
N TYR A 129 5.28 5.14 -6.15
CA TYR A 129 3.90 5.54 -6.36
C TYR A 129 3.38 6.35 -5.17
N GLN A 130 2.14 6.82 -5.29
CA GLN A 130 1.46 7.58 -4.25
C GLN A 130 0.95 6.60 -3.16
N GLY A 131 1.68 6.51 -2.04
CA GLY A 131 1.60 5.41 -1.09
C GLY A 131 0.59 5.58 0.04
N GLU A 132 -0.54 6.26 -0.16
CA GLU A 132 -1.48 6.50 0.95
C GLU A 132 -2.46 5.34 1.18
N TYR A 133 -2.71 5.03 2.44
CA TYR A 133 -3.76 4.13 2.86
C TYR A 133 -4.89 4.91 3.56
N PRO A 134 -6.08 5.05 2.95
CA PRO A 134 -7.17 5.86 3.50
C PRO A 134 -7.62 5.41 4.89
N VAL A 135 -7.80 6.36 5.82
CA VAL A 135 -8.32 6.04 7.16
C VAL A 135 -9.68 5.33 7.12
N ARG A 136 -10.56 5.72 6.19
CA ARG A 136 -11.88 5.08 6.02
C ARG A 136 -11.76 3.61 5.65
N MET A 137 -10.72 3.24 4.89
CA MET A 137 -10.46 1.85 4.54
C MET A 137 -9.94 1.07 5.75
N ALA A 138 -9.05 1.66 6.54
CA ALA A 138 -8.52 1.03 7.76
C ALA A 138 -9.56 0.88 8.90
N GLN A 139 -10.67 1.61 8.82
CA GLN A 139 -11.79 1.48 9.74
C GLN A 139 -12.70 0.28 9.41
N LEU A 140 -12.57 -0.30 8.23
CA LEU A 140 -13.33 -1.49 7.85
C LEU A 140 -12.62 -2.73 8.41
N GLU A 141 -13.32 -3.49 9.25
CA GLU A 141 -12.76 -4.72 9.86
C GLU A 141 -12.82 -5.92 8.90
N ARG A 142 -13.76 -5.90 7.94
CA ARG A 142 -13.96 -6.94 6.94
C ARG A 142 -14.42 -6.34 5.62
N GLY A 143 -14.15 -7.04 4.54
CA GLY A 143 -14.71 -6.71 3.24
C GLY A 143 -14.27 -7.70 2.17
N THR A 144 -14.57 -7.36 0.92
CA THR A 144 -14.19 -8.16 -0.23
C THR A 144 -13.32 -7.35 -1.18
N LEU A 145 -12.12 -7.86 -1.43
CA LEU A 145 -11.22 -7.33 -2.43
C LEU A 145 -11.48 -8.00 -3.77
N LEU A 146 -11.55 -7.18 -4.80
CA LEU A 146 -11.44 -7.62 -6.18
C LEU A 146 -10.54 -6.66 -6.92
N SER A 147 -9.45 -7.17 -7.49
CA SER A 147 -8.52 -6.36 -8.27
C SER A 147 -8.07 -7.10 -9.52
N PHE A 148 -7.84 -6.31 -10.56
CA PHE A 148 -7.35 -6.73 -11.87
C PHE A 148 -5.99 -6.06 -12.04
N ASP A 149 -5.02 -6.78 -12.57
CA ASP A 149 -3.84 -6.11 -13.10
C ASP A 149 -3.76 -6.29 -14.61
N ALA A 150 -4.00 -5.20 -15.32
CA ALA A 150 -3.82 -5.12 -16.77
C ALA A 150 -2.39 -4.72 -17.16
N LEU A 151 -1.56 -4.35 -16.19
CA LEU A 151 -0.27 -3.70 -16.38
C LEU A 151 0.90 -4.55 -15.89
N LEU A 152 0.64 -5.73 -15.29
CA LEU A 152 1.67 -6.75 -15.08
C LEU A 152 2.41 -7.00 -16.39
N GLN A 153 3.69 -6.68 -16.40
CA GLN A 153 4.49 -6.81 -17.59
C GLN A 153 4.80 -8.29 -17.85
N THR A 154 4.64 -8.67 -19.11
CA THR A 154 5.06 -9.97 -19.63
C THR A 154 6.14 -9.76 -20.68
N GLY A 155 7.04 -10.73 -20.84
CA GLY A 155 8.05 -10.70 -21.89
C GLY A 155 9.41 -11.23 -21.46
N ALA A 156 10.30 -11.42 -22.44
CA ALA A 156 11.60 -12.08 -22.26
C ALA A 156 12.56 -11.36 -21.30
N ASN A 157 12.32 -10.06 -21.04
CA ASN A 157 13.16 -9.24 -20.16
C ASN A 157 12.66 -9.20 -18.71
N VAL A 158 11.42 -9.64 -18.45
CA VAL A 158 10.84 -9.68 -17.10
C VAL A 158 11.41 -10.91 -16.38
N GLY A 159 11.97 -10.69 -15.20
CA GLY A 159 12.48 -11.76 -14.35
C GLY A 159 11.45 -12.21 -13.32
N LEU A 160 10.76 -11.24 -12.70
CA LEU A 160 9.85 -11.50 -11.60
C LEU A 160 8.75 -10.43 -11.56
N ASN A 161 7.53 -10.86 -11.31
CA ASN A 161 6.44 -9.99 -10.88
C ASN A 161 6.15 -10.25 -9.39
N LEU A 162 6.05 -9.20 -8.61
CA LEU A 162 5.60 -9.25 -7.22
C LEU A 162 4.24 -8.60 -7.11
N LEU A 163 3.28 -9.33 -6.55
CA LEU A 163 2.01 -8.79 -6.12
C LEU A 163 2.06 -8.64 -4.61
N CYS A 164 1.92 -7.41 -4.13
CA CYS A 164 1.94 -7.06 -2.72
C CYS A 164 0.56 -6.52 -2.32
N LEU A 165 -0.20 -7.24 -1.50
CA LEU A 165 -1.48 -6.75 -0.98
C LEU A 165 -1.26 -6.18 0.42
N VAL A 166 -1.28 -4.85 0.54
CA VAL A 166 -1.22 -4.18 1.84
C VAL A 166 -2.60 -4.23 2.49
N ASN A 167 -2.72 -4.99 3.56
CA ASN A 167 -3.91 -5.01 4.40
C ASN A 167 -3.61 -4.26 5.70
N LEU A 168 -4.38 -3.20 5.95
CA LEU A 168 -4.27 -2.42 7.17
C LEU A 168 -5.67 -2.18 7.76
N GLY A 169 -5.83 -2.59 9.01
CA GLY A 169 -6.95 -2.26 9.88
C GLY A 169 -6.46 -1.45 11.08
N ARG A 170 -7.36 -0.71 11.73
CA ARG A 170 -7.00 0.01 12.96
C ARG A 170 -6.87 -0.92 14.16
N GLY A 171 -7.69 -1.95 14.27
CA GLY A 171 -7.59 -2.90 15.39
C GLY A 171 -6.37 -3.81 15.24
N CYS A 172 -5.82 -4.28 16.35
CA CYS A 172 -4.70 -5.24 16.38
C CYS A 172 -5.12 -6.72 16.19
N ARG A 173 -6.34 -6.97 15.70
CA ARG A 173 -6.79 -8.34 15.43
C ARG A 173 -5.86 -8.97 14.39
N SER A 174 -5.48 -10.23 14.63
CA SER A 174 -4.70 -11.04 13.69
C SER A 174 -5.61 -12.06 13.03
N ASP A 175 -6.70 -11.60 12.41
CA ASP A 175 -7.58 -12.49 11.67
C ASP A 175 -6.81 -13.05 10.44
N GLU A 176 -7.03 -14.32 10.12
CA GLU A 176 -6.44 -14.96 8.94
C GLU A 176 -7.32 -14.73 7.72
N HIS A 177 -6.66 -14.45 6.60
CA HIS A 177 -7.25 -14.17 5.31
C HIS A 177 -6.59 -15.06 4.25
N ASN A 178 -7.23 -15.14 3.10
CA ASN A 178 -6.67 -15.84 1.95
C ASN A 178 -6.72 -14.90 0.73
N LEU A 179 -5.61 -14.81 0.02
CA LEU A 179 -5.51 -14.13 -1.25
C LEU A 179 -5.47 -15.19 -2.34
N GLU A 180 -6.45 -15.16 -3.22
CA GLU A 180 -6.47 -16.06 -4.36
C GLU A 180 -6.13 -15.29 -5.63
N VAL A 181 -5.23 -15.86 -6.43
CA VAL A 181 -4.71 -15.27 -7.66
C VAL A 181 -5.04 -16.21 -8.82
N PHE A 182 -5.55 -15.67 -9.91
CA PHE A 182 -6.05 -16.41 -11.07
C PHE A 182 -5.56 -15.78 -12.36
N VAL A 183 -5.50 -16.58 -13.42
CA VAL A 183 -5.49 -16.07 -14.79
C VAL A 183 -6.93 -15.77 -15.19
N ALA A 184 -7.23 -14.51 -15.52
CA ALA A 184 -8.59 -14.02 -15.73
C ALA A 184 -9.34 -14.78 -16.84
N ARG A 185 -8.66 -15.02 -17.97
CA ARG A 185 -9.25 -15.65 -19.16
C ARG A 185 -9.63 -17.12 -18.94
N SER A 186 -8.74 -17.90 -18.33
CA SER A 186 -8.96 -19.34 -18.11
C SER A 186 -9.63 -19.64 -16.77
N ARG A 187 -9.71 -18.65 -15.86
CA ARG A 187 -10.09 -18.79 -14.45
C ARG A 187 -9.25 -19.80 -13.67
N ARG A 188 -8.12 -20.24 -14.24
CA ARG A 188 -7.19 -21.14 -13.56
C ARG A 188 -6.59 -20.39 -12.36
N ARG A 189 -6.73 -20.98 -11.17
CA ARG A 189 -6.07 -20.48 -9.97
C ARG A 189 -4.56 -20.74 -10.06
N LEU A 190 -3.77 -19.69 -9.86
CA LEU A 190 -2.31 -19.76 -9.77
C LEU A 190 -1.88 -20.00 -8.33
N HIS A 191 -2.41 -19.18 -7.42
CA HIS A 191 -2.01 -19.20 -6.01
C HIS A 191 -3.21 -19.05 -5.08
N SER A 192 -3.06 -19.58 -3.88
CA SER A 192 -3.94 -19.37 -2.73
C SER A 192 -3.05 -19.17 -1.51
N ILE A 193 -2.83 -17.91 -1.12
CA ILE A 193 -1.84 -17.54 -0.11
C ILE A 193 -2.56 -17.10 1.17
N PRO A 194 -2.36 -17.79 2.31
CA PRO A 194 -2.83 -17.31 3.58
C PRO A 194 -2.00 -16.11 4.04
N TYR A 195 -2.64 -15.15 4.68
CA TYR A 195 -1.96 -14.00 5.31
C TYR A 195 -2.80 -13.49 6.48
N ARG A 196 -2.24 -12.56 7.27
CA ARG A 196 -2.89 -12.04 8.47
C ARG A 196 -3.34 -10.60 8.30
N SER A 197 -4.31 -10.19 9.10
CA SER A 197 -4.64 -8.77 9.23
C SER A 197 -3.41 -7.95 9.62
N ASN A 198 -3.31 -6.70 9.16
CA ASN A 198 -2.18 -5.79 9.43
C ASN A 198 -0.82 -6.31 8.94
N SER A 199 -0.84 -6.97 7.78
CA SER A 199 0.37 -7.47 7.11
C SER A 199 0.33 -7.12 5.62
N CYS A 200 1.42 -7.41 4.92
CA CYS A 200 1.45 -7.42 3.47
C CYS A 200 1.50 -8.86 2.96
N CYS A 201 0.52 -9.27 2.17
CA CYS A 201 0.62 -10.54 1.45
C CYS A 201 1.48 -10.34 0.21
N VAL A 202 2.62 -11.02 0.12
CA VAL A 202 3.55 -10.94 -1.01
C VAL A 202 3.49 -12.24 -1.81
N VAL A 203 3.28 -12.11 -3.12
CA VAL A 203 3.21 -13.24 -4.05
C VAL A 203 4.23 -13.01 -5.16
N GLU A 204 5.17 -13.94 -5.30
CA GLU A 204 6.06 -14.02 -6.46
C GLU A 204 5.32 -14.72 -7.59
N ILE A 205 5.18 -14.07 -8.74
CA ILE A 205 4.56 -14.61 -9.95
C ILE A 205 5.60 -14.61 -11.05
N SER A 206 5.87 -15.78 -11.62
CA SER A 206 6.80 -15.93 -12.72
C SER A 206 6.21 -15.41 -14.05
N PRO A 207 7.05 -14.99 -15.01
CA PRO A 207 6.61 -14.62 -16.36
C PRO A 207 5.77 -15.72 -17.06
N ASP A 208 6.08 -16.99 -16.81
CA ASP A 208 5.37 -18.13 -17.41
C ASP A 208 3.95 -18.29 -16.86
N GLU A 209 3.74 -17.95 -15.59
CA GLU A 209 2.42 -18.01 -14.96
C GLU A 209 1.45 -16.96 -15.50
N VAL A 210 1.98 -15.79 -15.87
CA VAL A 210 1.22 -14.67 -16.47
C VAL A 210 1.07 -14.76 -17.99
N ALA A 211 1.82 -15.65 -18.66
CA ALA A 211 1.71 -15.84 -20.12
C ALA A 211 0.30 -16.26 -20.57
N GLY A 212 -0.51 -16.81 -19.66
CA GLY A 212 -1.89 -17.24 -19.92
C GLY A 212 -2.93 -16.11 -20.00
N GLY A 213 -2.56 -14.86 -19.72
CA GLY A 213 -3.44 -13.69 -19.76
C GLY A 213 -3.39 -12.85 -18.49
N GLU A 214 -4.31 -11.90 -18.38
CA GLU A 214 -4.36 -10.92 -17.28
C GLU A 214 -4.52 -11.60 -15.92
N ILE A 215 -3.87 -11.03 -14.90
CA ILE A 215 -3.99 -11.56 -13.54
C ILE A 215 -5.16 -10.92 -12.82
N PHE A 216 -5.84 -11.78 -12.10
CA PHE A 216 -6.98 -11.46 -11.29
C PHE A 216 -6.74 -11.89 -9.86
N MET A 217 -7.06 -11.04 -8.89
CA MET A 217 -6.97 -11.42 -7.49
C MET A 217 -8.25 -11.12 -6.73
N ARG A 218 -8.56 -11.97 -5.75
CA ARG A 218 -9.67 -11.75 -4.83
C ARG A 218 -9.31 -12.13 -3.40
N SER A 219 -9.95 -11.44 -2.47
CA SER A 219 -10.11 -11.92 -1.11
C SER A 219 -11.55 -11.70 -0.67
N THR A 220 -12.15 -12.70 -0.03
CA THR A 220 -13.55 -12.65 0.42
C THR A 220 -13.70 -12.16 1.86
N THR A 221 -12.59 -12.02 2.60
CA THR A 221 -12.59 -11.71 4.04
C THR A 221 -11.81 -10.44 4.39
N SER A 222 -11.12 -9.82 3.45
CA SER A 222 -10.32 -8.63 3.68
C SER A 222 -10.39 -7.62 2.54
N LEU A 223 -9.90 -6.41 2.84
CA LEU A 223 -9.66 -5.33 1.90
C LEU A 223 -8.18 -4.95 1.96
N GLY A 224 -7.64 -4.43 0.88
CA GLY A 224 -6.26 -3.95 0.87
C GLY A 224 -5.94 -3.20 -0.40
N ILE A 225 -4.79 -2.55 -0.41
CA ILE A 225 -4.25 -1.88 -1.59
C ILE A 225 -3.26 -2.84 -2.25
N PRO A 226 -3.56 -3.34 -3.45
CA PRO A 226 -2.59 -4.11 -4.22
C PRO A 226 -1.55 -3.19 -4.85
N ILE A 227 -0.29 -3.62 -4.77
CA ILE A 227 0.88 -2.99 -5.36
C ILE A 227 1.55 -4.05 -6.20
N PHE A 228 1.95 -3.69 -7.41
CA PHE A 228 2.59 -4.57 -8.36
C PHE A 228 3.98 -4.05 -8.63
N ILE A 229 4.97 -4.93 -8.53
CA ILE A 229 6.37 -4.60 -8.77
C ILE A 229 6.89 -5.59 -9.81
N THR A 230 7.25 -5.08 -10.99
CA THR A 230 7.90 -5.87 -12.04
C THR A 230 9.39 -5.60 -11.98
N LEU A 231 10.20 -6.66 -11.96
CA LEU A 231 11.65 -6.59 -12.02
C LEU A 231 12.16 -7.20 -13.33
N SER A 232 13.21 -6.60 -13.89
CA SER A 232 13.97 -7.23 -14.96
C SER A 232 14.63 -8.53 -14.48
N ARG A 233 15.06 -9.37 -15.42
CA ARG A 233 15.94 -10.50 -15.11
C ARG A 233 17.26 -10.02 -14.49
N GLU A 234 17.87 -10.89 -13.68
CA GLU A 234 19.13 -10.56 -12.99
C GLU A 234 20.32 -10.40 -13.94
N ASP A 235 20.32 -11.12 -15.06
CA ASP A 235 21.36 -11.08 -16.11
C ASP A 235 21.25 -9.88 -17.07
N LEU A 236 20.21 -9.06 -16.92
CA LEU A 236 20.00 -7.83 -17.69
C LEU A 236 20.27 -6.58 -16.83
N PRO A 237 20.46 -5.40 -17.45
CA PRO A 237 20.45 -4.13 -16.74
C PRO A 237 19.20 -4.03 -15.85
N ALA A 238 19.38 -3.63 -14.60
CA ALA A 238 18.30 -3.56 -13.64
C ALA A 238 17.22 -2.58 -14.12
N SER A 239 15.97 -3.02 -14.16
CA SER A 239 14.80 -2.16 -14.31
C SER A 239 13.70 -2.58 -13.35
N MET A 240 12.87 -1.61 -12.97
CA MET A 240 11.76 -1.79 -12.04
C MET A 240 10.57 -0.94 -12.47
N SER A 241 9.39 -1.56 -12.57
CA SER A 241 8.10 -0.85 -12.61
C SER A 241 7.37 -1.07 -11.29
N VAL A 242 6.69 -0.03 -10.80
CA VAL A 242 5.88 -0.08 -9.58
C VAL A 242 4.55 0.56 -9.88
N GLU A 243 3.48 -0.19 -9.69
CA GLU A 243 2.13 0.23 -10.02
C GLU A 243 1.16 -0.15 -8.90
N HIS A 244 0.04 0.57 -8.81
CA HIS A 244 -1.08 0.18 -7.97
C HIS A 244 -2.34 0.24 -8.80
N THR A 245 -3.32 -0.60 -8.50
CA THR A 245 -4.57 -0.57 -9.24
C THR A 245 -5.54 0.43 -8.65
N HIS A 246 -6.44 0.89 -9.51
CA HIS A 246 -7.62 1.63 -9.12
C HIS A 246 -8.75 0.63 -8.81
N PRO A 247 -9.60 0.91 -7.81
CA PRO A 247 -10.74 0.05 -7.52
C PRO A 247 -11.65 -0.03 -8.75
N PRO A 248 -12.33 -1.17 -9.01
CA PRO A 248 -13.16 -1.36 -10.21
C PRO A 248 -14.25 -0.30 -10.42
N THR A 249 -14.62 0.42 -9.36
CA THR A 249 -15.53 1.57 -9.44
C THR A 249 -15.00 2.70 -10.33
N GLU A 250 -13.69 2.83 -10.50
CA GLU A 250 -13.08 3.87 -11.34
C GLU A 250 -13.17 3.57 -12.84
N PHE A 251 -13.56 2.34 -13.22
CA PHE A 251 -13.84 1.99 -14.62
C PHE A 251 -15.21 2.46 -15.11
N PHE A 252 -16.05 3.02 -14.22
CA PHE A 252 -17.42 3.39 -14.52
C PHE A 252 -17.68 4.86 -14.22
N SER A 253 -18.45 5.51 -15.09
CA SER A 253 -18.93 6.87 -14.83
C SER A 253 -19.95 6.89 -13.69
N GLU A 254 -20.12 8.04 -13.04
CA GLU A 254 -20.80 8.22 -11.75
C GLU A 254 -22.14 7.46 -11.62
N ARG A 255 -23.01 7.53 -12.64
CA ARG A 255 -24.34 6.92 -12.62
C ARG A 255 -24.30 5.39 -12.56
N ASP A 256 -23.29 4.79 -13.19
CA ASP A 256 -23.16 3.33 -13.27
C ASP A 256 -22.13 2.77 -12.29
N ARG A 257 -21.44 3.61 -11.51
CA ARG A 257 -20.34 3.23 -10.62
C ARG A 257 -20.64 2.01 -9.75
N MET A 258 -21.78 2.05 -9.04
CA MET A 258 -22.18 0.96 -8.14
C MET A 258 -22.71 -0.25 -8.88
N ARG A 259 -23.47 -0.03 -9.96
CA ARG A 259 -24.06 -1.11 -10.77
C ARG A 259 -22.98 -1.89 -11.52
N GLY A 260 -22.11 -1.19 -12.23
CA GLY A 260 -20.98 -1.75 -12.95
C GLY A 260 -20.02 -2.49 -12.03
N SER A 261 -19.67 -1.90 -10.88
CA SER A 261 -18.83 -2.60 -9.90
C SER A 261 -19.46 -3.90 -9.40
N ARG A 262 -20.79 -3.93 -9.14
CA ARG A 262 -21.49 -5.17 -8.77
C ARG A 262 -21.48 -6.20 -9.89
N MET A 263 -21.72 -5.77 -11.13
CA MET A 263 -21.70 -6.66 -12.31
C MET A 263 -20.33 -7.31 -12.53
N ILE A 264 -19.25 -6.54 -12.36
CA ILE A 264 -17.89 -7.11 -12.41
C ILE A 264 -17.65 -8.03 -11.23
N LYS A 265 -18.09 -7.68 -10.02
CA LYS A 265 -17.76 -8.45 -8.81
C LYS A 265 -18.51 -9.75 -8.67
N SER A 266 -19.78 -9.82 -9.10
CA SER A 266 -20.65 -10.97 -8.82
C SER A 266 -20.15 -12.32 -9.36
N PRO A 267 -19.62 -12.46 -10.59
CA PRO A 267 -19.13 -13.75 -11.09
C PRO A 267 -17.92 -14.26 -10.33
N TRP A 268 -17.15 -13.35 -9.72
CA TRP A 268 -15.88 -13.66 -9.07
C TRP A 268 -15.99 -13.81 -7.56
N LEU A 269 -17.01 -13.27 -6.91
CA LEU A 269 -17.22 -13.40 -5.47
C LEU A 269 -18.25 -14.49 -5.10
N GLY A 270 -19.08 -14.92 -6.05
CA GLY A 270 -20.24 -15.79 -5.77
C GLY A 270 -20.21 -17.19 -6.39
N MET A 271 -19.12 -17.64 -7.02
CA MET A 271 -19.07 -18.94 -7.71
C MET A 271 -17.91 -19.84 -7.23
N PRO A 272 -18.09 -21.17 -7.22
CA PRO A 272 -16.97 -22.11 -7.19
C PRO A 272 -16.13 -21.93 -8.46
N LEU A 273 -14.86 -21.58 -8.28
CA LEU A 273 -13.89 -21.47 -9.36
C LEU A 273 -13.17 -22.83 -9.47
N GLN A 274 -12.95 -23.29 -10.70
CA GLN A 274 -12.35 -24.59 -11.02
C GLN A 274 -10.85 -24.63 -10.68
#